data_AF-A0A0S7YGT2-F1
#
_entry.id   AF-A0A0S7YGT2-F1
#
_cell.length_a   1.000
_cell.length_b   1.000
_cell.length_c   1.000
_cell.angle_alpha   90.00
_cell.angle_beta   90.00
_cell.angle_gamma   90.00
#
_symmetry.space_group_name_H-M   'P 1'
#
loop_
_entity.id
_entity.type
_entity.pdbx_description
1 polymer ?
#
loop_
_entity_poly.entity_id
_entity_poly.type
_entity_poly.pdbx_seq_one_letter_code
_entity_poly.pdbx_strand_id
1 'polypeptide(L)'
;MSYHNLGIPDVANAFYPSILGAVLIGIAIALFIEYTHKPTGIVGLGLGGAVSINLCGAVILLFWLVSGRLHIPLRGHIILWALALILIVISCFELINYRKRRNPKDELLC
;
A
#
# COMPACT_ATOMS: atom_id res chain seq x y z
N MET A 1 4.61 -8.24 29.12
CA MET A 1 5.72 -7.34 28.75
C MET A 1 5.12 -5.94 28.74
N SER A 2 5.48 -5.10 29.72
CA SER A 2 4.70 -3.91 30.11
C SER A 2 5.13 -2.67 29.30
N TYR A 3 4.21 -2.06 28.54
CA TYR A 3 4.45 -0.91 27.64
C TYR A 3 4.43 0.48 28.33
N HIS A 4 4.51 0.52 29.66
CA HIS A 4 4.23 1.72 30.46
C HIS A 4 5.24 2.88 30.28
N ASN A 5 6.43 2.62 29.69
CA ASN A 5 7.50 3.62 29.62
C ASN A 5 7.55 4.46 28.33
N LEU A 6 6.71 4.15 27.32
CA LEU A 6 6.69 4.91 26.07
C LEU A 6 5.53 5.94 26.00
N GLY A 7 4.64 5.98 26.99
CA GLY A 7 3.49 6.90 27.01
C GLY A 7 2.46 6.65 25.91
N ILE A 8 2.57 5.53 25.19
CA ILE A 8 1.64 5.15 24.13
C ILE A 8 0.43 4.48 24.80
N PRO A 9 -0.81 4.93 24.52
CA PRO A 9 -2.00 4.33 25.10
C PRO A 9 -2.11 2.85 24.72
N ASP A 10 -2.57 2.04 25.66
CA ASP A 10 -2.75 0.60 25.44
C ASP A 10 -3.81 0.40 24.35
N VAL A 11 -3.41 -0.14 23.20
CA VAL A 11 -4.30 -0.39 22.08
C VAL A 11 -4.88 -1.79 22.20
N ALA A 12 -6.20 -1.88 22.33
CA ALA A 12 -6.90 -3.17 22.44
C ALA A 12 -6.71 -4.07 21.20
N ASN A 13 -6.29 -3.53 20.06
CA ASN A 13 -6.06 -4.30 18.83
C ASN A 13 -4.94 -3.70 17.97
N ALA A 14 -3.99 -4.55 17.56
CA ALA A 14 -2.86 -4.17 16.71
C ALA A 14 -3.22 -3.98 15.22
N PHE A 15 -4.46 -4.28 14.83
CA PHE A 15 -4.94 -4.17 13.44
C PHE A 15 -4.68 -2.79 12.82
N TYR A 16 -5.28 -1.72 13.35
CA TYR A 16 -5.14 -0.39 12.76
C TYR A 16 -3.70 0.16 12.77
N PRO A 17 -2.93 0.02 13.88
CA PRO A 17 -1.52 0.41 13.88
C PRO A 17 -0.70 -0.32 12.82
N SER A 18 -0.95 -1.61 12.59
CA SER A 18 -0.20 -2.37 11.59
C SER A 18 -0.54 -1.97 10.15
N ILE A 19 -1.82 -1.66 9.85
CA ILE A 19 -2.22 -1.14 8.54
C ILE A 19 -1.60 0.23 8.29
N LEU A 20 -1.63 1.12 9.29
CA LEU A 20 -0.99 2.43 9.20
C LEU A 20 0.52 2.29 8.96
N GLY A 21 1.19 1.40 9.71
CA GLY A 21 2.60 1.11 9.51
C GLY A 21 2.91 0.60 8.09
N ALA A 22 2.05 -0.27 7.54
CA ALA A 22 2.16 -0.75 6.17
C ALA A 22 2.09 0.39 5.14
N VAL A 23 1.13 1.31 5.31
CA VAL A 23 0.98 2.49 4.44
C VAL A 23 2.21 3.39 4.54
N LEU A 24 2.73 3.63 5.75
CA LEU A 24 3.95 4.43 5.94
C LEU A 24 5.17 3.80 5.26
N ILE A 25 5.33 2.48 5.34
CA ILE A 25 6.38 1.75 4.59
C ILE A 25 6.17 1.93 3.09
N GLY A 26 4.94 1.81 2.61
CA GLY A 26 4.61 2.04 1.20
C GLY A 26 4.93 3.46 0.74
N ILE A 27 4.69 4.47 1.58
CA ILE A 27 5.07 5.87 1.32
C ILE A 27 6.60 6.00 1.26
N ALA A 28 7.32 5.38 2.20
CA ALA A 28 8.78 5.40 2.19
C ALA A 28 9.36 4.77 0.91
N ILE A 29 8.81 3.63 0.47
CA ILE A 29 9.17 2.98 -0.79
C ILE A 29 8.86 3.90 -1.97
N ALA A 30 7.69 4.51 -1.98
CA ALA A 30 7.27 5.39 -3.06
C ALA A 30 8.17 6.63 -3.20
N LEU A 31 8.54 7.25 -2.09
CA LEU A 31 9.51 8.35 -2.05
C LEU A 31 10.91 7.90 -2.48
N PHE A 32 11.32 6.68 -2.11
CA PHE A 32 12.60 6.12 -2.56
C PHE A 32 12.62 5.89 -4.07
N ILE A 33 11.54 5.34 -4.65
CA ILE A 33 11.39 5.18 -6.10
C ILE A 33 11.43 6.53 -6.82
N GLU A 34 10.78 7.55 -6.26
CA GLU A 34 10.80 8.90 -6.80
C GLU A 34 12.20 9.52 -6.73
N TYR A 35 12.89 9.38 -5.61
CA TYR A 35 14.26 9.88 -5.42
C TYR A 35 15.28 9.24 -6.38
N THR A 36 15.10 7.96 -6.72
CA THR A 36 15.98 7.26 -7.67
C THR A 36 15.72 7.65 -9.12
N HIS A 37 14.53 8.12 -9.45
CA HIS A 37 14.31 8.82 -10.71
C HIS A 37 14.98 10.19 -10.59
N LYS A 38 15.68 10.64 -11.64
CA LYS A 38 16.23 12.00 -11.73
C LYS A 38 15.32 12.87 -12.60
N PRO A 39 14.14 13.30 -12.12
CA PRO A 39 13.34 14.24 -12.87
C PRO A 39 13.93 15.63 -12.73
N THR A 40 13.96 16.37 -13.83
CA THR A 40 14.26 17.81 -13.85
C THR A 40 13.03 18.58 -13.35
N GLY A 41 12.73 18.52 -12.04
CA GLY A 41 11.64 19.29 -11.41
C GLY A 41 10.91 18.57 -10.27
N ILE A 42 9.99 19.29 -9.62
CA ILE A 42 9.04 18.72 -8.64
C ILE A 42 8.00 17.92 -9.42
N VAL A 43 8.16 16.60 -9.48
CA VAL A 43 7.11 15.66 -9.88
C VAL A 43 6.50 15.09 -8.61
N GLY A 44 5.27 14.59 -8.69
CA GLY A 44 4.70 13.81 -7.58
C GLY A 44 5.12 12.34 -7.66
N LEU A 45 4.75 11.58 -6.63
CA LEU A 45 4.90 10.12 -6.47
C LEU A 45 4.57 9.27 -7.72
N GLY A 46 3.72 9.80 -8.59
CA GLY A 46 3.26 9.14 -9.82
C GLY A 46 2.46 7.86 -9.55
N LEU A 47 2.18 7.14 -10.64
CA LEU A 47 1.48 5.84 -10.58
C LEU A 47 2.30 4.78 -9.80
N GLY A 48 3.62 4.76 -9.95
CA GLY A 48 4.48 3.79 -9.26
C GLY A 48 4.44 3.94 -7.73
N GLY A 49 4.41 5.18 -7.23
CA GLY A 49 4.27 5.45 -5.82
C GLY A 49 2.90 5.05 -5.26
N ALA A 50 1.82 5.39 -5.97
CA ALA A 50 0.46 5.01 -5.58
C ALA A 50 0.29 3.47 -5.49
N VAL A 51 0.81 2.73 -6.47
CA VAL A 51 0.82 1.26 -6.46
C VAL A 51 1.59 0.71 -5.26
N SER A 52 2.75 1.29 -4.94
CA SER A 52 3.60 0.84 -3.81
C SER A 52 2.88 1.00 -2.47
N ILE A 53 2.18 2.12 -2.27
CA ILE A 53 1.40 2.38 -1.06
C ILE A 53 0.25 1.37 -0.94
N ASN A 54 -0.55 1.22 -2.00
CA ASN A 54 -1.70 0.32 -1.98
C ASN A 54 -1.28 -1.14 -1.75
N LEU A 55 -0.20 -1.58 -2.39
CA LEU A 55 0.25 -2.96 -2.26
C LEU A 55 0.72 -3.28 -0.84
N CYS A 56 1.44 -2.37 -0.19
CA CYS A 56 1.87 -2.55 1.19
C CYS A 56 0.65 -2.65 2.14
N GLY A 57 -0.32 -1.75 1.99
CA GLY A 57 -1.57 -1.80 2.75
C GLY A 57 -2.36 -3.08 2.52
N ALA A 58 -2.52 -3.49 1.25
CA ALA A 58 -3.24 -4.70 0.87
C ALA A 58 -2.59 -5.98 1.42
N VAL A 59 -1.25 -6.09 1.40
CA VAL A 59 -0.53 -7.27 1.93
C VAL A 59 -0.78 -7.44 3.42
N ILE A 60 -0.68 -6.35 4.22
CA ILE A 60 -0.93 -6.44 5.66
C ILE A 60 -2.42 -6.68 5.95
N LEU A 61 -3.33 -6.06 5.18
CA LEU A 61 -4.75 -6.33 5.28
C LEU A 61 -5.09 -7.80 5.02
N LEU A 62 -4.54 -8.38 3.94
CA LEU A 62 -4.68 -9.80 3.63
C LEU A 62 -4.08 -10.69 4.72
N PHE A 63 -2.90 -10.35 5.23
CA PHE A 63 -2.28 -11.09 6.32
C PHE A 63 -3.21 -11.18 7.54
N TRP A 64 -3.85 -10.07 7.92
CA TRP A 64 -4.85 -10.08 9.01
C TRP A 64 -6.09 -10.91 8.69
N LEU A 65 -6.60 -10.81 7.46
CA LEU A 65 -7.78 -11.56 7.03
C LEU A 65 -7.53 -13.07 7.02
N VAL A 66 -6.36 -13.49 6.53
CA VAL A 66 -5.95 -14.90 6.48
C VAL A 66 -5.59 -15.43 7.87
N SER A 67 -5.02 -14.58 8.74
CA SER A 67 -4.68 -14.97 10.11
C SER A 67 -5.90 -15.29 10.98
N GLY A 68 -7.10 -14.84 10.60
CA GLY A 68 -8.35 -15.11 11.32
C GLY A 68 -8.41 -14.52 12.73
N ARG A 69 -7.42 -13.71 13.13
CA ARG A 69 -7.31 -13.10 14.48
C ARG A 69 -8.15 -11.84 14.63
N LEU A 70 -8.98 -11.53 13.64
CA LEU A 70 -9.79 -10.32 13.61
C LEU A 70 -11.13 -10.60 14.31
N HIS A 71 -11.22 -10.22 15.59
CA HIS A 71 -12.47 -10.27 16.35
C HIS A 71 -13.43 -9.16 15.87
N ILE A 72 -14.01 -9.34 14.67
CA ILE A 72 -14.98 -8.42 14.08
C ILE A 72 -16.22 -9.19 13.57
N PRO A 73 -17.40 -8.55 13.53
CA PRO A 73 -18.60 -9.16 12.97
C PRO A 73 -18.41 -9.57 11.50
N LEU A 74 -19.18 -10.56 11.04
CA LEU A 74 -19.11 -11.10 9.67
C LEU A 74 -19.20 -10.01 8.58
N ARG A 75 -20.04 -8.99 8.81
CA ARG A 75 -20.16 -7.83 7.92
C ARG A 75 -18.83 -7.10 7.74
N GLY A 76 -18.06 -6.96 8.82
CA GLY A 76 -16.72 -6.38 8.77
C GLY A 76 -15.78 -7.22 7.92
N HIS A 77 -15.76 -8.55 8.09
CA HIS A 77 -14.94 -9.43 7.25
C HIS A 77 -15.23 -9.26 5.75
N ILE A 78 -16.51 -9.19 5.36
CA ILE A 78 -16.91 -8.99 3.96
C ILE A 78 -16.39 -7.65 3.43
N ILE A 79 -16.55 -6.57 4.21
CA ILE A 79 -16.09 -5.24 3.81
C ILE A 79 -14.57 -5.21 3.66
N LEU A 80 -13.82 -5.79 4.60
CA LEU A 80 -12.36 -5.81 4.51
C LEU A 80 -11.86 -6.67 3.33
N TRP A 81 -12.53 -7.78 3.03
CA TRP A 81 -12.23 -8.60 1.85
C TRP A 81 -12.48 -7.83 0.56
N ALA A 82 -13.62 -7.12 0.48
CA ALA A 82 -13.94 -6.27 -0.65
C ALA A 82 -12.89 -5.15 -0.82
N LEU A 83 -12.49 -4.50 0.27
CA LEU A 83 -11.45 -3.48 0.27
C LEU A 83 -10.12 -4.06 -0.23
N ALA A 84 -9.67 -5.19 0.32
CA ALA A 84 -8.45 -5.85 -0.12
C ALA A 84 -8.47 -6.17 -1.62
N LEU A 85 -9.58 -6.70 -2.11
CA LEU A 85 -9.76 -7.04 -3.52
C LEU A 85 -9.71 -5.79 -4.41
N ILE A 86 -10.40 -4.71 -4.01
CA ILE A 86 -10.37 -3.42 -4.73
C ILE A 86 -8.94 -2.88 -4.81
N LEU A 87 -8.21 -2.88 -3.69
CA LEU A 87 -6.82 -2.42 -3.67
C LEU A 87 -5.94 -3.20 -4.64
N ILE A 88 -6.05 -4.54 -4.62
CA ILE A 88 -5.29 -5.42 -5.51
C ILE A 88 -5.66 -5.16 -6.98
N VAL A 89 -6.96 -5.05 -7.29
CA VAL A 89 -7.43 -4.81 -8.67
C VAL A 89 -6.92 -3.48 -9.21
N ILE A 90 -7.04 -2.40 -8.43
CA ILE A 90 -6.55 -1.07 -8.84
C ILE A 90 -5.03 -1.12 -9.03
N SER A 91 -4.28 -1.67 -8.07
CA SER A 91 -2.82 -1.79 -8.18
C SER A 91 -2.38 -2.63 -9.38
N CYS A 92 -3.06 -3.75 -9.67
CA CYS A 92 -2.78 -4.56 -10.86
C CYS A 92 -3.09 -3.80 -12.15
N PHE A 93 -4.22 -3.10 -12.22
CA PHE A 93 -4.62 -2.35 -13.40
C PHE A 93 -3.63 -1.22 -13.71
N GLU A 94 -3.21 -0.48 -12.67
CA GLU A 94 -2.19 0.56 -12.77
C GLU A 94 -0.85 -0.02 -13.20
N LEU A 95 -0.41 -1.15 -12.63
CA LEU A 95 0.84 -1.80 -12.99
C LEU A 95 0.86 -2.28 -14.45
N ILE A 96 -0.24 -2.86 -14.94
CA ILE A 96 -0.38 -3.30 -16.33
C ILE A 96 -0.33 -2.11 -17.29
N ASN A 97 -1.07 -1.04 -16.99
CA ASN A 97 -1.08 0.17 -17.81
C ASN A 97 0.27 0.89 -17.80
N TYR A 98 0.95 0.94 -16.65
CA TYR A 98 2.30 1.50 -16.54
C TYR A 98 3.30 0.72 -17.40
N ARG A 99 3.28 -0.62 -17.34
CA ARG A 99 4.12 -1.46 -18.22
C ARG A 99 3.79 -1.26 -19.69
N LYS A 100 2.52 -1.07 -20.05
CA LYS A 100 2.08 -0.82 -21.44
C LYS A 100 2.56 0.53 -21.98
N ARG A 101 2.61 1.58 -21.17
CA ARG A 101 3.15 2.91 -21.58
C ARG A 101 4.67 2.97 -21.68
N ARG A 102 5.39 2.02 -21.10
CA ARG A 102 6.86 1.91 -21.23
C ARG A 102 7.29 1.11 -22.46
N ASN A 103 6.37 0.78 -23.38
CA ASN A 103 6.69 -0.01 -24.57
C ASN A 103 7.47 0.87 -25.57
N PRO A 104 8.66 0.48 -26.08
CA PRO A 104 9.66 1.38 -26.69
C PRO A 104 9.32 1.92 -28.09
N LYS A 105 8.05 1.86 -28.52
CA LYS A 105 7.68 2.24 -29.90
C LYS A 105 7.59 3.76 -30.11
N ASP A 106 7.69 4.55 -29.05
CA ASP A 106 7.50 6.01 -29.09
C ASP A 106 8.84 6.78 -29.17
N GLU A 107 9.99 6.09 -29.10
CA GLU A 107 11.34 6.68 -29.12
C GLU A 107 11.96 6.75 -30.53
N LEU A 108 11.24 6.29 -31.57
CA LEU A 108 11.69 6.26 -32.96
C LEU A 108 11.06 7.35 -33.85
N LEU A 109 10.38 8.35 -33.26
CA LEU A 109 9.68 9.42 -33.99
C LEU A 109 10.09 10.86 -33.59
N CYS A 110 11.20 11.04 -32.88
CA CYS A 110 11.82 12.35 -32.66
C CYS A 110 13.22 12.41 -33.26
#